data_AF-A0A238VL68-F1
#
_entry.id   AF-A0A238VL68-F1
#
_cell.length_a   1.000
_cell.length_b   1.000
_cell.length_c   1.000
_cell.angle_alpha   90.00
_cell.angle_beta   90.00
_cell.angle_gamma   90.00
#
_symmetry.space_group_name_H-M   'P 1'
#
loop_
_entity.id
_entity.type
_entity.pdbx_description
1 polymer ?
#
loop_
_entity_poly.entity_id
_entity_poly.type
_entity_poly.pdbx_seq_one_letter_code
_entity_poly.pdbx_strand_id
1 'polypeptide(L)'
;MAEQEDNRSANAPWSESELRTSIDAYLYLLQLEASGVPFSVIEQEKLLASGPLSNRNEASVRYRLRNISQIMQERGEATLKAYSAAPQVGKNVKARIHGLLDERQSTLRAIGQMGGNRGAEVVGLEDVLTGLSQLKEMISSLAPEPRPVAGIGHNNPPENIVLGADDFSEAVRAISRIESAVSGDAPDIDTVERSSNILVTLGMKSALWAGQRLTDFAKAGAVAAGTGAGLSLYGLGGQIVETLHRVFTYLF
;
A
#
# COMPACT_ATOMS: atom_id res chain seq x y z
N MET A 1 10.19 -36.83 13.66
CA MET A 1 9.82 -36.79 12.22
C MET A 1 9.00 -35.53 11.99
N ALA A 2 9.64 -34.37 11.93
CA ALA A 2 8.96 -33.06 11.91
C ALA A 2 9.87 -31.96 11.29
N GLU A 3 10.49 -32.24 10.14
CA GLU A 3 11.45 -31.31 9.49
C GLU A 3 11.33 -31.28 7.95
N GLN A 4 10.16 -31.60 7.40
CA GLN A 4 9.96 -31.66 5.94
C GLN A 4 8.86 -30.75 5.37
N GLU A 5 8.20 -29.91 6.18
CA GLU A 5 7.12 -29.04 5.69
C GLU A 5 7.56 -27.61 5.33
N ASP A 6 8.70 -27.13 5.85
CA ASP A 6 9.12 -25.72 5.69
C ASP A 6 9.79 -25.38 4.33
N ASN A 7 10.14 -26.39 3.52
CA ASN A 7 10.90 -26.19 2.27
C ASN A 7 10.08 -26.35 0.97
N ARG A 8 8.77 -26.63 1.05
CA ARG A 8 7.96 -26.90 -0.16
C ARG A 8 7.38 -25.63 -0.81
N SER A 9 7.36 -24.50 -0.11
CA SER A 9 6.72 -23.25 -0.56
C SER A 9 7.64 -22.31 -1.36
N ALA A 10 8.96 -22.33 -1.07
CA ALA A 10 9.93 -21.43 -1.72
C ALA A 10 10.09 -21.68 -3.24
N ASN A 11 9.90 -22.93 -3.69
CA ASN A 11 10.10 -23.33 -5.09
C ASN A 11 8.81 -23.42 -5.93
N ALA A 12 7.64 -23.13 -5.35
CA ALA A 12 6.39 -23.12 -6.10
C ALA A 12 6.36 -21.96 -7.12
N PRO A 13 5.87 -22.17 -8.35
CA PRO A 13 5.67 -21.08 -9.31
C PRO A 13 4.82 -19.95 -8.72
N TRP A 14 5.14 -18.69 -9.05
CA TRP A 14 4.34 -17.54 -8.61
C TRP A 14 3.01 -17.50 -9.35
N SER A 15 1.93 -17.54 -8.58
CA SER A 15 0.57 -17.41 -9.10
C SER A 15 0.32 -16.00 -9.63
N GLU A 16 -0.74 -15.81 -10.43
CA GLU A 16 -1.08 -14.47 -10.90
C GLU A 16 -1.45 -13.52 -9.77
N SER A 17 -2.18 -14.02 -8.77
CA SER A 17 -2.59 -13.24 -7.60
C SER A 17 -1.38 -12.75 -6.80
N GLU A 18 -0.37 -13.61 -6.58
CA GLU A 18 0.86 -13.20 -5.90
C GLU A 18 1.63 -12.15 -6.70
N LEU A 19 1.70 -12.27 -8.04
CA LEU A 19 2.35 -11.28 -8.89
C LEU A 19 1.62 -9.93 -8.87
N ARG A 20 0.28 -9.94 -8.96
CA ARG A 20 -0.56 -8.74 -8.84
C ARG A 20 -0.34 -8.05 -7.50
N THR A 21 -0.45 -8.80 -6.40
CA THR A 21 -0.19 -8.31 -5.04
C THR A 21 1.18 -7.69 -4.92
N SER A 22 2.21 -8.34 -5.48
CA SER A 22 3.59 -7.82 -5.43
C SER A 22 3.74 -6.51 -6.21
N ILE A 23 3.05 -6.35 -7.34
CA ILE A 23 3.06 -5.13 -8.15
C ILE A 23 2.30 -4.01 -7.44
N ASP A 24 1.11 -4.28 -6.90
CA ASP A 24 0.33 -3.30 -6.16
C ASP A 24 1.10 -2.77 -4.94
N ALA A 25 1.77 -3.66 -4.20
CA ALA A 25 2.68 -3.29 -3.14
C ALA A 25 3.83 -2.43 -3.65
N TYR A 26 4.50 -2.85 -4.73
CA TYR A 26 5.62 -2.13 -5.31
C TYR A 26 5.24 -0.71 -5.71
N LEU A 27 4.10 -0.52 -6.38
CA LEU A 27 3.65 0.79 -6.83
C LEU A 27 3.27 1.70 -5.65
N TYR A 28 2.66 1.16 -4.59
CA TYR A 28 2.36 1.94 -3.40
C TYR A 28 3.64 2.40 -2.67
N LEU A 29 4.63 1.52 -2.52
CA LEU A 29 5.93 1.92 -1.98
C LEU A 29 6.64 2.95 -2.87
N LEU A 30 6.56 2.78 -4.19
CA LEU A 30 7.13 3.73 -5.14
C LEU A 30 6.46 5.09 -5.02
N GLN A 31 5.14 5.12 -4.79
CA GLN A 31 4.40 6.35 -4.52
C GLN A 31 4.90 7.04 -3.24
N LEU A 32 5.09 6.30 -2.14
CA LEU A 32 5.65 6.85 -0.90
C LEU A 32 7.05 7.46 -1.13
N GLU A 33 7.95 6.73 -1.81
CA GLU A 33 9.30 7.23 -2.14
C GLU A 33 9.23 8.45 -3.09
N ALA A 34 8.30 8.42 -4.04
CA ALA A 34 8.02 9.51 -4.97
C ALA A 34 7.34 10.72 -4.29
N SER A 35 6.85 10.58 -3.07
CA SER A 35 6.31 11.66 -2.25
C SER A 35 7.23 12.03 -1.08
N GLY A 36 8.43 11.42 -0.97
CA GLY A 36 9.36 11.71 0.13
C GLY A 36 8.87 11.22 1.50
N VAL A 37 7.85 10.36 1.54
CA VAL A 37 7.34 9.78 2.78
C VAL A 37 8.23 8.58 3.15
N PRO A 38 8.90 8.59 4.32
CA PRO A 38 9.72 7.47 4.76
C PRO A 38 8.87 6.25 5.10
N PHE A 39 9.43 5.06 4.89
CA PHE A 39 8.82 3.79 5.29
C PHE A 39 9.89 2.74 5.59
N SER A 40 9.57 1.79 6.46
CA SER A 40 10.46 0.67 6.80
C SER A 40 10.31 -0.49 5.81
N VAL A 41 11.32 -0.70 4.96
CA VAL A 41 11.38 -1.82 4.00
C VAL A 41 11.17 -3.17 4.70
N ILE A 42 11.79 -3.37 5.87
CA ILE A 42 11.70 -4.64 6.62
C ILE A 42 10.27 -4.89 7.09
N GLU A 43 9.58 -3.86 7.61
CA GLU A 43 8.20 -4.00 8.04
C GLU A 43 7.26 -4.31 6.87
N GLN A 44 7.49 -3.67 5.71
CA GLN A 44 6.67 -3.91 4.52
C GLN A 44 6.90 -5.32 3.95
N GLU A 45 8.14 -5.81 3.90
CA GLU A 45 8.43 -7.19 3.50
C GLU A 45 7.77 -8.20 4.44
N LYS A 46 7.88 -7.97 5.75
CA LYS A 46 7.23 -8.80 6.77
C LYS A 46 5.72 -8.79 6.64
N LEU A 47 5.10 -7.61 6.48
CA LEU A 47 3.65 -7.46 6.29
C LEU A 47 3.15 -8.28 5.09
N LEU A 48 3.87 -8.20 3.96
CA LEU A 48 3.53 -8.96 2.76
C LEU A 48 3.66 -10.47 2.99
N ALA A 49 4.77 -10.90 3.59
CA ALA A 49 5.06 -12.30 3.86
C ALA A 49 4.17 -12.91 4.96
N SER A 50 3.69 -12.14 5.94
CA SER A 50 2.76 -12.63 6.96
C SER A 50 1.29 -12.51 6.57
N GLY A 51 1.00 -11.79 5.49
CA GLY A 51 -0.37 -11.53 5.02
C GLY A 51 -0.61 -12.12 3.64
N PRO A 52 -0.76 -11.27 2.60
CA PRO A 52 -1.24 -11.72 1.29
C PRO A 52 -0.29 -12.64 0.53
N LEU A 53 0.99 -12.67 0.90
CA LEU A 53 2.00 -13.57 0.36
C LEU A 53 2.45 -14.59 1.41
N SER A 54 1.54 -15.07 2.27
CA SER A 54 1.81 -16.04 3.36
C SER A 54 2.49 -17.34 2.92
N ASN A 55 2.38 -17.71 1.65
CA ASN A 55 3.10 -18.84 1.05
C ASN A 55 4.56 -18.52 0.68
N ARG A 56 5.06 -17.31 0.98
CA ARG A 56 6.39 -16.82 0.63
C ARG A 56 7.07 -16.28 1.88
N ASN A 57 8.37 -16.53 1.99
CA ASN A 57 9.20 -15.87 2.99
C ASN A 57 9.64 -14.46 2.54
N GLU A 58 10.12 -13.65 3.49
CA GLU A 58 10.55 -12.26 3.25
C GLU A 58 11.61 -12.16 2.14
N ALA A 59 12.58 -13.09 2.10
CA ALA A 59 13.61 -13.12 1.06
C ALA A 59 13.03 -13.32 -0.35
N SER A 60 12.02 -14.18 -0.49
CA SER A 60 11.31 -14.41 -1.75
C SER A 60 10.51 -13.19 -2.18
N VAL A 61 9.85 -12.52 -1.24
CA VAL A 61 9.13 -11.25 -1.48
C VAL A 61 10.11 -10.17 -1.93
N ARG A 62 11.20 -9.96 -1.20
CA ARG A 62 12.26 -9.00 -1.57
C ARG A 62 12.78 -9.26 -2.98
N TYR A 63 13.10 -10.52 -3.31
CA TYR A 63 13.58 -10.85 -4.65
C TYR A 63 12.53 -10.59 -5.74
N ARG A 64 11.25 -10.82 -5.45
CA ARG A 64 10.15 -10.47 -6.36
C ARG A 64 10.07 -8.97 -6.61
N LEU A 65 10.21 -8.13 -5.58
CA LEU A 65 10.24 -6.67 -5.73
C LEU A 65 11.46 -6.21 -6.55
N ARG A 66 12.62 -6.85 -6.39
CA ARG A 66 13.79 -6.63 -7.25
C ARG A 66 13.56 -7.03 -8.72
N ASN A 67 12.80 -8.09 -8.99
CA ASN A 67 12.38 -8.45 -10.35
C ASN A 67 11.49 -7.37 -10.96
N ILE A 68 10.60 -6.75 -10.17
CA ILE A 68 9.76 -5.64 -10.63
C ILE A 68 10.64 -4.41 -10.91
N SER A 69 11.60 -4.06 -10.04
CA SER A 69 12.57 -2.98 -10.30
C SER A 69 13.32 -3.17 -11.63
N GLN A 70 13.78 -4.38 -11.92
CA GLN A 70 14.44 -4.67 -13.20
C GLN A 70 13.53 -4.38 -14.40
N ILE A 71 12.26 -4.78 -14.32
CA ILE A 71 11.31 -4.57 -15.41
C ILE A 71 10.93 -3.10 -15.54
N MET A 72 10.72 -2.39 -14.43
CA MET A 72 10.47 -0.95 -14.42
C MET A 72 11.63 -0.19 -15.05
N GLN A 73 12.88 -0.55 -14.71
CA GLN A 73 14.09 0.03 -15.31
C GLN A 73 14.17 -0.22 -16.82
N GLU A 74 13.89 -1.43 -17.30
CA GLU A 74 13.85 -1.75 -18.74
C GLU A 74 12.80 -0.95 -19.50
N ARG A 75 11.74 -0.52 -18.83
CA ARG A 75 10.68 0.33 -19.40
C ARG A 75 11.01 1.82 -19.34
N GLY A 76 12.12 2.22 -18.70
CA GLY A 76 12.47 3.62 -18.47
C GLY A 76 11.62 4.29 -17.39
N GLU A 77 10.95 3.51 -16.55
CA GLU A 77 10.13 4.00 -15.45
C GLU A 77 10.96 4.21 -14.17
N ALA A 78 10.45 5.01 -13.24
CA ALA A 78 11.06 5.17 -11.91
C ALA A 78 11.08 3.83 -11.16
N THR A 79 12.11 3.63 -10.34
CA THR A 79 12.29 2.42 -9.53
C THR A 79 12.50 2.76 -8.07
N LEU A 80 12.09 1.85 -7.19
CA LEU A 80 12.37 1.94 -5.76
C LEU A 80 13.87 1.81 -5.49
N LYS A 81 14.46 2.82 -4.84
CA LYS A 81 15.90 2.83 -4.51
C LYS A 81 16.28 1.68 -3.58
N ALA A 82 15.38 1.32 -2.66
CA ALA A 82 15.60 0.23 -1.71
C ALA A 82 15.76 -1.16 -2.37
N TYR A 83 15.24 -1.34 -3.60
CA TYR A 83 15.27 -2.62 -4.30
C TYR A 83 16.08 -2.53 -5.57
N SER A 84 17.37 -2.86 -5.46
CA SER A 84 18.25 -3.00 -6.63
C SER A 84 17.66 -3.98 -7.64
N ALA A 85 17.68 -3.59 -8.90
CA ALA A 85 17.20 -4.42 -10.00
C ALA A 85 17.84 -5.81 -9.97
N ALA A 86 17.03 -6.85 -10.17
CA ALA A 86 17.53 -8.21 -10.26
C ALA A 86 18.33 -8.39 -11.56
N PRO A 87 19.45 -9.14 -11.55
CA PRO A 87 20.29 -9.30 -12.74
C PRO A 87 19.59 -10.03 -13.89
N GLN A 88 18.59 -10.85 -13.57
CA GLN A 88 17.79 -11.57 -14.55
C GLN A 88 16.38 -11.83 -14.02
N VAL A 89 15.40 -11.79 -14.93
CA VAL A 89 14.01 -12.18 -14.65
C VAL A 89 13.59 -13.21 -15.69
N GLY A 90 13.06 -14.35 -15.23
CA GLY A 90 12.64 -15.43 -16.12
C GLY A 90 11.59 -14.96 -17.13
N LYS A 91 11.72 -15.38 -18.40
CA LYS A 91 10.92 -14.90 -19.55
C LYS A 91 9.41 -14.89 -19.30
N ASN A 92 8.87 -15.97 -18.74
CA ASN A 92 7.43 -16.09 -18.49
C ASN A 92 6.95 -15.13 -17.40
N VAL A 93 7.75 -14.95 -16.35
CA VAL A 93 7.42 -14.02 -15.26
C VAL A 93 7.54 -12.58 -15.74
N LYS A 94 8.56 -12.29 -16.54
CA LYS A 94 8.76 -10.98 -17.17
C LYS A 94 7.56 -10.56 -18.02
N ALA A 95 7.11 -11.43 -18.93
CA ALA A 95 5.94 -11.17 -19.77
C ALA A 95 4.67 -10.87 -18.94
N ARG A 96 4.45 -11.63 -17.86
CA ARG A 96 3.31 -11.41 -16.97
C ARG A 96 3.39 -10.09 -16.21
N ILE A 97 4.56 -9.74 -15.68
CA ILE A 97 4.74 -8.46 -14.99
C ILE A 97 4.53 -7.27 -15.95
N HIS A 98 5.02 -7.33 -17.20
CA HIS A 98 4.72 -6.30 -18.19
C HIS A 98 3.21 -6.11 -18.38
N GLY A 99 2.46 -7.19 -18.64
CA GLY A 99 1.00 -7.11 -18.82
C GLY A 99 0.29 -6.53 -17.59
N LEU A 100 0.68 -6.94 -16.39
CA LEU A 100 0.10 -6.42 -15.15
C LEU A 100 0.41 -4.94 -14.90
N LEU A 101 1.58 -4.47 -15.31
CA LEU A 101 1.93 -3.05 -15.24
C LEU A 101 1.22 -2.23 -16.34
N ASP A 102 0.92 -2.81 -17.50
CA ASP A 102 0.13 -2.15 -18.54
C ASP A 102 -1.31 -1.89 -18.10
N GLU A 103 -1.87 -2.76 -17.27
CA GLU A 103 -3.16 -2.52 -16.60
C GLU A 103 -3.11 -1.33 -15.61
N ARG A 104 -1.91 -0.88 -15.21
CA ARG A 104 -1.67 0.13 -14.16
C ARG A 104 -1.02 1.42 -14.68
N GLN A 105 -1.15 1.68 -15.99
CA GLN A 105 -0.55 2.84 -16.65
C GLN A 105 -0.98 4.19 -16.04
N SER A 106 -2.22 4.31 -15.57
CA SER A 106 -2.68 5.53 -14.88
C SER A 106 -1.91 5.77 -13.59
N THR A 107 -1.69 4.73 -12.77
CA THR A 107 -0.90 4.80 -11.54
C THR A 107 0.55 5.16 -11.83
N LEU A 108 1.17 4.53 -12.83
CA LEU A 108 2.55 4.83 -13.23
C LEU A 108 2.72 6.29 -13.65
N ARG A 109 1.79 6.82 -14.45
CA ARG A 109 1.79 8.24 -14.85
C ARG A 109 1.66 9.17 -13.65
N ALA A 110 0.76 8.87 -12.71
CA ALA A 110 0.58 9.68 -11.50
C ALA A 110 1.87 9.72 -10.67
N ILE A 111 2.53 8.57 -10.46
CA ILE A 111 3.82 8.48 -9.76
C ILE A 111 4.89 9.30 -10.48
N GLY A 112 4.98 9.21 -11.82
CA GLY A 112 5.93 9.98 -12.61
C GLY A 112 5.77 11.50 -12.46
N GLN A 113 4.54 11.98 -12.31
CA GLN A 113 4.24 13.40 -12.08
C GLN A 113 4.65 13.88 -10.68
N MET A 114 4.52 13.04 -9.65
CA MET A 114 4.93 13.36 -8.27
C MET A 114 6.45 13.59 -8.13
N GLY A 115 7.27 12.92 -8.95
CA GLY A 115 8.72 13.12 -8.97
C GLY A 115 9.17 14.46 -9.58
N GLY A 116 8.34 15.08 -10.43
CA GLY A 116 8.72 16.26 -11.22
C GLY A 116 8.38 17.61 -10.61
N ASN A 117 7.46 17.68 -9.63
CA ASN A 117 6.86 18.94 -9.16
C ASN A 117 7.40 19.45 -7.81
N ARG A 118 8.51 18.91 -7.30
CA ARG A 118 8.97 19.16 -5.91
C ARG A 118 9.79 20.45 -5.71
N GLY A 119 9.73 21.38 -6.65
CA GLY A 119 10.34 22.69 -6.48
C GLY A 119 9.35 23.66 -5.82
N ALA A 120 9.57 23.96 -4.53
CA ALA A 120 8.95 25.08 -3.80
C ALA A 120 7.51 24.92 -3.26
N GLU A 121 7.07 23.73 -2.86
CA GLU A 121 5.86 23.63 -2.05
C GLU A 121 6.17 24.01 -0.59
N VAL A 122 5.68 25.17 -0.16
CA VAL A 122 5.74 25.61 1.24
C VAL A 122 4.45 25.17 1.90
N VAL A 123 4.53 24.13 2.75
CA VAL A 123 3.37 23.61 3.48
C VAL A 123 3.35 24.23 4.88
N GLY A 124 2.24 24.88 5.23
CA GLY A 124 2.06 25.44 6.57
C GLY A 124 1.47 24.44 7.57
N LEU A 125 1.58 24.74 8.87
CA LEU A 125 0.96 23.93 9.93
C LEU A 125 -0.56 23.79 9.74
N GLU A 126 -1.23 24.85 9.28
CA GLU A 126 -2.68 24.83 9.01
C GLU A 126 -3.04 23.83 7.89
N ASP A 127 -2.21 23.73 6.84
CA ASP A 127 -2.42 22.78 5.75
C ASP A 127 -2.24 21.33 6.23
N VAL A 128 -1.24 21.11 7.09
CA VAL A 128 -0.99 19.81 7.73
C VAL A 128 -2.18 19.39 8.59
N LEU A 129 -2.62 20.25 9.51
CA LEU A 129 -3.73 19.95 10.42
C LEU A 129 -5.05 19.77 9.66
N THR A 130 -5.30 20.58 8.62
CA THR A 130 -6.46 20.40 7.75
C THR A 130 -6.42 19.05 7.05
N GLY A 131 -5.28 18.67 6.47
CA GLY A 131 -5.10 17.39 5.80
C GLY A 131 -5.26 16.19 6.75
N LEU A 132 -4.75 16.29 7.97
CA LEU A 132 -4.91 15.27 9.01
C LEU A 132 -6.37 15.14 9.44
N SER A 133 -7.07 16.25 9.67
CA SER A 133 -8.49 16.24 10.04
C SER A 133 -9.36 15.60 8.96
N GLN A 134 -9.15 15.96 7.69
CA GLN A 134 -9.89 15.40 6.57
C GLN A 134 -9.64 13.89 6.43
N LEU A 135 -8.37 13.46 6.57
CA LEU A 135 -8.03 12.04 6.52
C LEU A 135 -8.67 11.28 7.70
N LYS A 136 -8.70 11.87 8.90
CA LYS A 136 -9.32 11.29 10.09
C LYS A 136 -10.81 11.08 9.91
N GLU A 137 -11.51 12.07 9.36
CA GLU A 137 -12.94 11.98 9.03
C GLU A 137 -13.20 10.89 7.99
N MET A 138 -12.39 10.86 6.93
CA MET A 138 -12.48 9.83 5.89
C MET A 138 -12.33 8.42 6.47
N ILE A 139 -11.24 8.16 7.21
CA ILE A 139 -10.99 6.84 7.83
C ILE A 139 -12.10 6.48 8.83
N SER A 140 -12.60 7.44 9.60
CA SER A 140 -13.68 7.20 10.56
C SER A 140 -14.98 6.81 9.86
N SER A 141 -15.28 7.42 8.70
CA SER A 141 -16.46 7.05 7.89
C SER A 141 -16.34 5.69 7.20
N LEU A 142 -15.11 5.18 7.06
CA LEU A 142 -14.82 3.88 6.44
C LEU A 142 -14.80 2.73 7.43
N ALA A 143 -14.69 3.04 8.73
CA ALA A 143 -14.68 2.03 9.77
C ALA A 143 -15.96 1.18 9.67
N PRO A 144 -15.86 -0.14 9.49
CA PRO A 144 -17.03 -0.98 9.39
C PRO A 144 -17.80 -0.93 10.72
N GLU A 145 -19.09 -0.55 10.67
CA GLU A 145 -20.01 -0.74 11.80
C GLU A 145 -19.91 -2.18 12.31
N PRO A 146 -19.91 -2.42 13.63
CA PRO A 146 -19.94 -3.77 14.19
C PRO A 146 -21.23 -4.46 13.74
N ARG A 147 -21.13 -5.25 12.67
CA ARG A 147 -22.29 -5.97 12.12
C ARG A 147 -22.71 -7.07 13.11
N PRO A 148 -23.95 -7.08 13.62
CA PRO A 148 -24.47 -8.25 14.28
C PRO A 148 -24.51 -9.40 13.28
N VAL A 149 -24.07 -10.58 13.70
CA VAL A 149 -24.04 -11.80 12.89
C VAL A 149 -25.48 -12.18 12.53
N ALA A 150 -25.95 -11.74 11.38
CA ALA A 150 -27.20 -12.17 10.76
C ALA A 150 -26.91 -12.49 9.29
N GLY A 151 -27.18 -13.74 8.92
CA GLY A 151 -26.76 -14.33 7.65
C GLY A 151 -27.47 -13.78 6.41
N ILE A 152 -26.99 -14.31 5.29
CA ILE A 152 -27.47 -14.21 3.89
C ILE A 152 -26.77 -13.10 3.08
N GLY A 153 -25.76 -13.55 2.31
CA GLY A 153 -25.08 -12.76 1.29
C GLY A 153 -23.62 -13.20 1.09
N HIS A 154 -23.38 -14.40 0.57
CA HIS A 154 -22.05 -14.93 0.31
C HIS A 154 -21.39 -14.24 -0.90
N ASN A 155 -20.82 -13.05 -0.67
CA ASN A 155 -19.77 -12.47 -1.51
C ASN A 155 -18.48 -12.43 -0.69
N ASN A 156 -17.80 -13.57 -0.60
CA ASN A 156 -16.50 -13.69 0.05
C ASN A 156 -15.41 -14.03 -0.99
N PRO A 157 -14.79 -13.03 -1.65
CA PRO A 157 -13.58 -13.24 -2.42
C PRO A 157 -12.34 -12.67 -1.68
N PRO A 158 -11.13 -13.12 -2.05
CA PRO A 158 -10.34 -14.18 -1.43
C PRO A 158 -9.75 -13.84 -0.03
N GLU A 159 -9.31 -14.88 0.67
CA GLU A 159 -9.12 -15.02 2.13
C GLU A 159 -7.94 -14.27 2.80
N ASN A 160 -7.17 -13.41 2.14
CA ASN A 160 -5.86 -13.02 2.70
C ASN A 160 -5.66 -11.56 3.12
N ILE A 161 -6.54 -10.61 2.74
CA ILE A 161 -6.42 -9.20 3.19
C ILE A 161 -7.72 -8.75 3.84
N VAL A 162 -7.72 -8.80 5.16
CA VAL A 162 -8.81 -8.28 5.98
C VAL A 162 -8.40 -6.91 6.50
N LEU A 163 -9.09 -5.87 6.02
CA LEU A 163 -9.08 -4.56 6.68
C LEU A 163 -9.99 -4.67 7.91
N GLY A 164 -9.39 -4.78 9.08
CA GLY A 164 -10.13 -4.93 10.34
C GLY A 164 -10.56 -3.60 10.92
N ALA A 165 -11.60 -3.58 11.76
CA ALA A 165 -12.01 -2.40 12.52
C ALA A 165 -10.83 -1.83 13.36
N ASP A 166 -9.98 -2.72 13.87
CA ASP A 166 -8.77 -2.35 14.61
C ASP A 166 -7.79 -1.53 13.76
N ASP A 167 -7.63 -1.85 12.48
CA ASP A 167 -6.75 -1.12 11.56
C ASP A 167 -7.20 0.35 11.41
N PHE A 168 -8.50 0.58 11.23
CA PHE A 168 -9.07 1.93 11.13
C PHE A 168 -8.97 2.68 12.47
N SER A 169 -9.30 2.00 13.58
CA SER A 169 -9.25 2.62 14.91
C SER A 169 -7.82 3.04 15.28
N GLU A 170 -6.82 2.22 14.96
CA GLU A 170 -5.42 2.51 15.25
C GLU A 170 -4.89 3.61 14.33
N ALA A 171 -5.34 3.68 13.08
CA ALA A 171 -5.02 4.79 12.18
C ALA A 171 -5.59 6.13 12.68
N VAL A 172 -6.85 6.17 13.15
CA VAL A 172 -7.44 7.38 13.74
C VAL A 172 -6.66 7.85 14.98
N ARG A 173 -6.21 6.91 15.83
CA ARG A 173 -5.32 7.23 16.96
C ARG A 173 -3.96 7.73 16.49
N ALA A 174 -3.38 7.11 15.46
CA ALA A 174 -2.12 7.53 14.87
C ALA A 174 -2.20 8.96 14.33
N ILE A 175 -3.28 9.32 13.63
CA ILE A 175 -3.51 10.70 13.18
C ILE A 175 -3.55 11.65 14.36
N SER A 176 -4.28 11.31 15.42
CA SER A 176 -4.37 12.16 16.63
C SER A 176 -3.02 12.36 17.32
N ARG A 177 -2.16 11.33 17.29
CA ARG A 177 -0.77 11.41 17.77
C ARG A 177 0.07 12.34 16.90
N ILE A 178 -0.07 12.26 15.57
CA ILE A 178 0.62 13.17 14.64
C ILE A 178 0.16 14.61 14.85
N GLU A 179 -1.16 14.85 14.91
CA GLU A 179 -1.75 16.18 15.17
C GLU A 179 -1.14 16.83 16.42
N SER A 180 -1.06 16.07 17.51
CA SER A 180 -0.47 16.53 18.77
C SER A 180 1.03 16.75 18.66
N ALA A 181 1.74 15.86 17.97
CA ALA A 181 3.19 15.91 17.81
C ALA A 181 3.66 17.08 16.93
N VAL A 182 2.90 17.47 15.90
CA VAL A 182 3.28 18.57 14.99
C VAL A 182 2.86 19.95 15.48
N SER A 183 1.87 20.02 16.39
CA SER A 183 1.32 21.29 16.91
C SER A 183 2.03 21.82 18.16
N GLY A 184 2.97 21.05 18.73
CA GLY A 184 3.72 21.46 19.92
C GLY A 184 4.76 22.55 19.62
N ASP A 185 5.21 23.27 20.65
CA ASP A 185 6.26 24.30 20.55
C ASP A 185 7.56 23.77 19.91
N ALA A 186 7.81 22.46 20.07
CA ALA A 186 8.83 21.71 19.36
C ALA A 186 8.21 20.39 18.84
N PRO A 187 8.22 20.14 17.52
CA PRO A 187 7.63 18.92 16.98
C PRO A 187 8.31 17.63 17.47
N ASP A 188 7.52 16.63 17.88
CA ASP A 188 8.00 15.30 18.26
C ASP A 188 8.12 14.39 17.02
N ILE A 189 9.29 14.45 16.38
CA ILE A 189 9.60 13.72 15.14
C ILE A 189 9.48 12.19 15.33
N ASP A 190 9.92 11.65 16.46
CA ASP A 190 9.88 10.21 16.72
C ASP A 190 8.44 9.69 16.81
N THR A 191 7.53 10.49 17.37
CA THR A 191 6.11 10.17 17.40
C THR A 191 5.46 10.29 16.02
N VAL A 192 5.86 11.28 15.21
CA VAL A 192 5.41 11.42 13.83
C VAL A 192 5.82 10.23 12.99
N GLU A 193 7.10 9.81 13.02
CA GLU A 193 7.59 8.68 12.24
C GLU A 193 6.89 7.37 12.63
N ARG A 194 6.83 7.05 13.94
CA ARG A 194 6.16 5.83 14.42
C ARG A 194 4.68 5.79 14.06
N SER A 195 3.98 6.92 14.19
CA SER A 195 2.55 7.00 13.84
C SER A 195 2.33 6.97 12.32
N SER A 196 3.25 7.53 11.53
CA SER A 196 3.20 7.47 10.07
C SER A 196 3.32 6.04 9.55
N ASN A 197 4.15 5.19 10.17
CA ASN A 197 4.26 3.77 9.78
C ASN A 197 2.94 3.00 9.93
N ILE A 198 2.08 3.38 10.89
CA ILE A 198 0.74 2.80 11.04
C ILE A 198 -0.13 3.18 9.84
N LEU A 199 -0.10 4.46 9.43
CA LEU A 199 -0.85 4.94 8.27
C LEU A 199 -0.33 4.33 6.97
N VAL A 200 1.00 4.24 6.81
CA VAL A 200 1.63 3.55 5.68
C VAL A 200 1.14 2.11 5.58
N THR A 201 1.07 1.39 6.71
CA THR A 201 0.57 0.01 6.78
C THR A 201 -0.90 -0.09 6.38
N LEU A 202 -1.76 0.80 6.89
CA LEU A 202 -3.17 0.85 6.49
C LEU A 202 -3.30 1.13 4.98
N GLY A 203 -2.55 2.10 4.46
CA GLY A 203 -2.57 2.44 3.04
C GLY A 203 -2.08 1.29 2.15
N MET A 204 -1.05 0.55 2.58
CA MET A 204 -0.60 -0.68 1.91
C MET A 204 -1.71 -1.73 1.87
N LYS A 205 -2.32 -2.06 3.02
CA LYS A 205 -3.45 -3.01 3.08
C LYS A 205 -4.60 -2.55 2.18
N SER A 206 -4.88 -1.26 2.13
CA SER A 206 -5.95 -0.66 1.31
C SER A 206 -5.66 -0.76 -0.19
N ALA A 207 -4.41 -0.47 -0.61
CA ALA A 207 -3.97 -0.60 -1.99
C ALA A 207 -4.09 -2.05 -2.48
N LEU A 208 -3.65 -3.00 -1.65
CA LEU A 208 -3.73 -4.42 -1.96
C LEU A 208 -5.19 -4.94 -1.98
N TRP A 209 -6.02 -4.49 -1.03
CA TRP A 209 -7.46 -4.79 -1.00
C TRP A 209 -8.16 -4.30 -2.28
N ALA A 210 -7.84 -3.09 -2.72
CA ALA A 210 -8.40 -2.50 -3.94
C ALA A 210 -7.93 -3.25 -5.20
N GLY A 211 -6.65 -3.61 -5.28
CA GLY A 211 -6.07 -4.37 -6.39
C GLY A 211 -6.74 -5.73 -6.59
N GLN A 212 -7.06 -6.45 -5.51
CA GLN A 212 -7.79 -7.72 -5.57
C GLN A 212 -9.23 -7.54 -6.06
N ARG A 213 -9.95 -6.54 -5.53
CA ARG A 213 -11.37 -6.36 -5.84
C ARG A 213 -11.65 -5.73 -7.20
N LEU A 214 -10.79 -4.85 -7.73
CA LEU A 214 -10.97 -4.29 -9.08
C LEU A 214 -11.04 -5.38 -10.16
N THR A 215 -10.28 -6.47 -10.00
CA THR A 215 -10.37 -7.60 -10.93
C THR A 215 -11.66 -8.39 -10.76
N ASP A 216 -12.17 -8.53 -9.55
CA ASP A 216 -13.45 -9.19 -9.29
C ASP A 216 -14.60 -8.35 -9.84
N PHE A 217 -14.50 -7.01 -9.78
CA PHE A 217 -15.42 -6.06 -10.40
C PHE A 217 -15.44 -6.13 -11.93
N ALA A 218 -14.26 -6.28 -12.54
CA ALA A 218 -14.14 -6.46 -13.99
C ALA A 218 -14.69 -7.82 -14.46
N LYS A 219 -14.61 -8.86 -13.61
CA LYS A 219 -15.12 -10.21 -13.90
C LYS A 219 -16.61 -10.39 -13.59
N ALA A 220 -17.11 -9.75 -12.53
CA ALA A 220 -18.50 -9.78 -12.10
C ALA A 220 -19.08 -8.37 -12.27
N GLY A 221 -19.61 -8.08 -13.46
CA GLY A 221 -20.19 -6.77 -13.76
C GLY A 221 -21.09 -6.23 -12.65
N ALA A 222 -20.77 -5.02 -12.20
CA ALA A 222 -21.66 -4.05 -11.53
C ALA A 222 -22.25 -4.34 -10.13
N VAL A 223 -21.91 -5.41 -9.41
CA VAL A 223 -22.64 -5.70 -8.13
C VAL A 223 -22.06 -5.03 -6.87
N ALA A 224 -20.75 -4.94 -6.67
CA ALA A 224 -20.20 -4.39 -5.41
C ALA A 224 -19.73 -2.91 -5.49
N ALA A 225 -19.85 -2.24 -6.65
CA ALA A 225 -19.61 -0.80 -6.78
C ALA A 225 -20.73 0.02 -6.10
N GLY A 226 -21.85 -0.63 -5.74
CA GLY A 226 -23.05 0.02 -5.22
C GLY A 226 -23.03 0.40 -3.74
N THR A 227 -22.00 0.04 -2.94
CA THR A 227 -22.05 0.27 -1.47
C THR A 227 -21.35 1.52 -0.97
N GLY A 228 -20.77 2.37 -1.85
CA GLY A 228 -20.06 3.60 -1.45
C GLY A 228 -18.72 3.34 -0.75
N ALA A 229 -18.69 2.49 0.28
CA ALA A 229 -17.50 2.12 1.04
C ALA A 229 -16.39 1.48 0.18
N GLY A 230 -16.75 0.71 -0.85
CA GLY A 230 -15.77 0.09 -1.75
C GLY A 230 -15.06 1.10 -2.67
N LEU A 231 -15.76 2.16 -3.08
CA LEU A 231 -15.16 3.27 -3.84
C LEU A 231 -14.32 4.18 -2.93
N SER A 232 -14.70 4.34 -1.67
CA SER A 232 -13.96 5.18 -0.72
C SER A 232 -12.66 4.54 -0.21
N LEU A 233 -12.58 3.20 -0.13
CA LEU A 233 -11.31 2.49 0.10
C LEU A 233 -10.37 2.59 -1.10
N TYR A 234 -10.94 2.69 -2.31
CA TYR A 234 -10.20 2.99 -3.53
C TYR A 234 -9.75 4.46 -3.50
N GLY A 235 -8.46 4.68 -3.26
CA GLY A 235 -7.87 6.02 -3.14
C GLY A 235 -7.44 6.38 -1.73
N LEU A 236 -7.84 5.61 -0.69
CA LEU A 236 -7.38 5.83 0.69
C LEU A 236 -5.85 5.81 0.80
N GLY A 237 -5.19 4.86 0.13
CA GLY A 237 -3.72 4.82 0.09
C GLY A 237 -3.10 6.09 -0.51
N GLY A 238 -3.70 6.66 -1.56
CA GLY A 238 -3.24 7.91 -2.15
C GLY A 238 -3.44 9.11 -1.23
N GLN A 239 -4.58 9.19 -0.54
CA GLN A 239 -4.86 10.24 0.45
C GLN A 239 -3.91 10.16 1.64
N ILE A 240 -3.60 8.95 2.12
CA ILE A 240 -2.58 8.74 3.16
C ILE A 240 -1.22 9.27 2.71
N VAL A 241 -0.79 8.93 1.48
CA VAL A 241 0.51 9.40 0.96
C VAL A 241 0.54 10.93 0.86
N GLU A 242 -0.53 11.54 0.36
CA GLU A 242 -0.65 13.00 0.22
C GLU A 242 -0.62 13.71 1.58
N THR A 243 -1.38 13.25 2.56
CA THR A 243 -1.37 13.82 3.91
C THR A 243 -0.01 13.67 4.57
N LEU A 244 0.62 12.49 4.45
CA LEU A 244 1.95 12.27 5.01
C LEU A 244 3.01 13.12 4.28
N HIS A 245 2.91 13.29 2.97
CA HIS A 245 3.79 14.20 2.23
C HIS A 245 3.78 15.60 2.83
N ARG A 246 2.59 16.16 3.08
CA ARG A 246 2.45 17.48 3.73
C ARG A 246 3.09 17.52 5.12
N VAL A 247 2.87 16.48 5.93
CA VAL A 247 3.49 16.35 7.26
C VAL A 247 5.02 16.39 7.15
N PHE A 248 5.61 15.59 6.27
CA PHE A 248 7.07 15.51 6.13
C PHE A 248 7.66 16.77 5.49
N THR A 249 7.00 17.39 4.52
CA THR A 249 7.42 18.68 3.92
C THR A 249 7.35 19.84 4.91
N TYR A 250 6.40 19.83 5.85
CA TYR A 250 6.34 20.83 6.91
C TYR A 250 7.49 20.69 7.93
N LEU A 251 7.94 19.46 8.19
CA LEU A 251 8.95 19.17 9.21
C LEU A 251 10.40 19.26 8.73
N PHE A 252 10.67 19.07 7.43
CA PHE A 252 12.01 18.94 6.85
C PHE A 252 12.20 19.78 5.59
#